data_AF-X0GL63-F1
#
_entry.id   AF-X0GL63-F1
#
_cell.length_a   1.000
_cell.length_b   1.000
_cell.length_c   1.000
_cell.angle_alpha   90.00
_cell.angle_beta   90.00
_cell.angle_gamma   90.00
#
_symmetry.space_group_name_H-M   'P 1'
#
loop_
_entity.id
_entity.type
_entity.pdbx_description
1 polymer ?
#
loop_
_entity_poly.entity_id
_entity_poly.type
_entity_poly.pdbx_seq_one_letter_code
_entity_poly.pdbx_strand_id
1 'polypeptide(L)'
;MADDNIFSRLQLLIDPQAQLLICVQEQCGFALSSKPSQVNEHLRKKHNIPIDDRRRVVHLLKNQKPPLLDPADALLRQNESLYDPNLPLFDGFSCKFCDLLTISSQVIARHVSAEHERRRLELQVKPKAMYEAVYLQAWTRNPVGGRYWIVDCGGITTRPIGGRGVYDHLQGVFERERRLQQGSSAGQTALGRDTGSDISARIPTSTFTELRPWLERTGWEQTHKSFDRDLLRNLTIMPSPLSLCRDLVLRGARSGTTHTVLDEDLISSEDDERKIAAILVAVDRVMDRCEQTARTTSRSLLCWLRSVRPHGCYARPFTFVSKAASRTKYIRLLKRFIAMVFRPYCLPTNICRRLAGIRFKRSQLNTIAAIWNHRIWDQYGAITPGFWQSVRAHGVAGYRAGWNEIQRTAKSL
;
A
#
# COMPACT_ATOMS: atom_id res chain seq x y z
N MET A 1 15.28 6.40 53.16
CA MET A 1 16.60 5.92 52.66
C MET A 1 16.63 4.39 52.43
N ALA A 2 16.01 3.55 53.28
CA ALA A 2 15.91 2.10 53.01
C ALA A 2 14.76 1.71 52.06
N ASP A 3 13.68 2.49 52.03
CA ASP A 3 12.45 2.18 51.26
C ASP A 3 12.59 2.48 49.76
N ASP A 4 13.36 3.50 49.36
CA ASP A 4 13.65 3.79 47.95
C ASP A 4 14.48 2.68 47.28
N ASN A 5 15.21 1.91 48.09
CA ASN A 5 16.03 0.80 47.62
C ASN A 5 15.18 -0.36 47.11
N ILE A 6 14.07 -0.69 47.78
CA ILE A 6 13.24 -1.83 47.36
C ILE A 6 12.44 -1.53 46.09
N PHE A 7 11.90 -0.32 45.94
CA PHE A 7 11.19 0.06 44.72
C PHE A 7 12.13 0.07 43.51
N SER A 8 13.31 0.68 43.67
CA SER A 8 14.34 0.70 42.62
C SER A 8 14.81 -0.71 42.26
N ARG A 9 15.08 -1.56 43.26
CA ARG A 9 15.51 -2.95 43.05
C ARG A 9 14.45 -3.81 42.35
N LEU A 10 13.18 -3.57 42.64
CA LEU A 10 12.07 -4.29 42.01
C LEU A 10 11.56 -3.62 40.73
N GLN A 11 12.21 -2.54 40.27
CA GLN A 11 11.82 -1.77 39.09
C GLN A 11 10.36 -1.30 39.18
N LEU A 12 10.04 -0.67 40.31
CA LEU A 12 8.79 0.01 40.58
C LEU A 12 9.09 1.50 40.71
N LEU A 13 8.34 2.33 39.99
CA LEU A 13 8.50 3.77 39.97
C LEU A 13 7.19 4.43 40.41
N ILE A 14 7.28 5.45 41.26
CA ILE A 14 6.13 6.24 41.67
C ILE A 14 6.14 7.53 40.86
N ASP A 15 5.09 7.76 40.07
CA ASP A 15 4.88 9.06 39.41
C ASP A 15 4.31 10.03 40.45
N PRO A 16 5.04 11.07 40.87
CA PRO A 16 4.59 11.96 41.94
C PRO A 16 3.47 12.91 41.50
N GLN A 17 3.34 13.19 40.20
CA GLN A 17 2.32 14.09 39.67
C GLN A 17 0.97 13.39 39.54
N ALA A 18 0.97 12.17 38.99
CA ALA A 18 -0.22 11.35 38.82
C ALA A 18 -0.55 10.50 40.06
N GLN A 19 0.37 10.41 41.03
CA GLN A 19 0.29 9.57 42.22
C GLN A 19 0.04 8.09 41.87
N LEU A 20 0.79 7.58 40.89
CA LEU A 20 0.64 6.22 40.35
C LEU A 20 1.88 5.38 40.63
N LEU A 21 1.67 4.09 40.89
CA LEU A 21 2.75 3.09 40.92
C LEU A 21 2.90 2.47 39.53
N ILE A 22 4.03 2.65 38.89
CA ILE A 22 4.36 2.12 37.55
C ILE A 22 5.31 0.93 37.71
N CYS A 23 4.98 -0.19 37.08
CA CYS A 23 5.90 -1.30 36.92
C CYS A 23 6.77 -1.08 35.69
N VAL A 24 8.06 -0.87 35.89
CA VAL A 24 9.04 -0.61 34.82
C VAL A 24 9.90 -1.84 34.50
N GLN A 25 9.51 -3.01 35.00
CA GLN A 25 10.13 -4.28 34.58
C GLN A 25 9.93 -4.55 33.09
N GLU A 26 10.91 -5.25 32.51
CA GLU A 26 10.86 -5.69 31.12
C GLU A 26 9.52 -6.36 30.81
N GLN A 27 8.89 -5.95 29.71
CA GLN A 27 7.58 -6.44 29.25
C GLN A 27 6.37 -6.07 30.12
N CYS A 28 6.46 -5.16 31.10
CA CYS A 28 5.28 -4.54 31.73
C CYS A 28 5.07 -3.11 31.24
N GLY A 29 5.73 -2.13 31.86
CA GLY A 29 5.65 -0.72 31.45
C GLY A 29 4.24 -0.15 31.54
N PHE A 30 3.58 -0.26 32.70
CA PHE A 30 2.26 0.33 32.94
C PHE A 30 2.00 0.58 34.43
N ALA A 31 1.06 1.48 34.71
CA ALA A 31 0.59 1.79 36.05
C ALA A 31 -0.29 0.67 36.63
N LEU A 32 -0.03 0.33 37.89
CA LEU A 32 -0.73 -0.67 38.68
C LEU A 32 -1.88 -0.01 39.46
N SER A 33 -2.86 -0.83 39.87
CA SER A 33 -3.95 -0.38 40.73
C SER A 33 -3.44 0.09 42.09
N SER A 34 -4.13 1.05 42.70
CA SER A 34 -3.85 1.53 44.06
C SER A 34 -4.05 0.47 45.14
N LYS A 35 -4.78 -0.61 44.83
CA LYS A 35 -5.09 -1.69 45.78
C LYS A 35 -3.84 -2.55 46.04
N PRO A 36 -3.34 -2.64 47.28
CA PRO A 36 -2.13 -3.43 47.57
C PRO A 36 -2.26 -4.93 47.26
N SER A 37 -3.48 -5.48 47.32
CA SER A 37 -3.76 -6.87 46.93
C SER A 37 -3.52 -7.13 45.44
N GLN A 38 -3.92 -6.19 44.58
CA GLN A 38 -3.73 -6.27 43.14
C GLN A 38 -2.25 -6.11 42.76
N VAL A 39 -1.53 -5.21 43.43
CA VAL A 39 -0.08 -5.08 43.29
C VAL A 39 0.62 -6.38 43.69
N ASN A 40 0.27 -6.97 44.84
CA ASN A 40 0.85 -8.24 45.28
C ASN A 40 0.62 -9.37 44.26
N GLU A 41 -0.61 -9.47 43.75
CA GLU A 41 -0.96 -10.47 42.75
C GLU A 41 -0.19 -10.28 41.43
N HIS A 42 -0.06 -9.04 40.96
CA HIS A 42 0.74 -8.69 39.79
C HIS A 42 2.21 -9.11 39.97
N LEU A 43 2.84 -8.69 41.07
CA LEU A 43 4.24 -9.03 41.38
C LEU A 43 4.46 -10.55 41.50
N ARG A 44 3.46 -11.28 42.02
CA ARG A 44 3.50 -12.75 42.08
C ARG A 44 3.38 -13.40 40.71
N LYS A 45 2.34 -13.03 39.94
CA LYS A 45 1.96 -13.72 38.71
C LYS A 45 2.83 -13.34 37.51
N LYS A 46 3.29 -12.08 37.44
CA LYS A 46 4.04 -11.55 36.29
C LYS A 46 5.55 -11.61 36.50
N HIS A 47 6.02 -11.38 37.72
CA HIS A 47 7.46 -11.26 38.01
C HIS A 47 7.99 -12.31 38.97
N ASN A 48 7.13 -13.20 39.49
CA ASN A 48 7.48 -14.25 40.45
C ASN A 48 8.30 -13.74 41.66
N ILE A 49 7.99 -12.53 42.15
CA ILE A 49 8.75 -11.90 43.23
C ILE A 49 8.54 -12.66 44.55
N PRO A 50 9.58 -12.90 45.36
CA PRO A 50 9.48 -13.58 46.65
C PRO A 50 8.45 -12.96 47.60
N ILE A 51 7.88 -13.78 48.47
CA ILE A 51 6.79 -13.35 49.37
C ILE A 51 7.22 -12.23 50.33
N ASP A 52 8.45 -12.26 50.83
CA ASP A 52 8.95 -11.27 51.80
C ASP A 52 9.11 -9.89 51.17
N ASP A 53 9.64 -9.84 49.94
CA ASP A 53 9.75 -8.61 49.16
C ASP A 53 8.37 -8.05 48.80
N ARG A 54 7.42 -8.90 48.40
CA ARG A 54 6.03 -8.48 48.15
C ARG A 54 5.35 -7.94 49.40
N ARG A 55 5.58 -8.54 50.58
CA ARG A 55 5.03 -8.07 51.86
C ARG A 55 5.60 -6.70 52.23
N ARG A 56 6.90 -6.49 52.03
CA ARG A 56 7.55 -5.18 52.23
C ARG A 56 6.94 -4.11 51.32
N VAL A 57 6.79 -4.38 50.02
CA VAL A 57 6.13 -3.46 49.08
C VAL A 57 4.71 -3.10 49.54
N VAL A 58 3.89 -4.10 49.89
CA VAL A 58 2.51 -3.85 50.37
C VAL A 58 2.50 -2.99 51.65
N HIS A 59 3.43 -3.22 52.57
CA HIS A 59 3.54 -2.40 53.78
C HIS A 59 3.90 -0.95 53.46
N LEU A 60 4.83 -0.71 52.54
CA LEU A 60 5.20 0.64 52.11
C LEU A 60 4.04 1.35 51.43
N LEU A 61 3.32 0.69 50.52
CA LEU A 61 2.17 1.27 49.83
C LEU A 61 1.04 1.65 50.79
N LYS A 62 0.81 0.87 51.86
CA LYS A 62 -0.20 1.19 52.88
C LYS A 62 0.15 2.43 53.69
N ASN A 63 1.44 2.68 53.92
CA ASN A 63 1.92 3.78 54.75
C ASN A 63 2.30 5.03 53.93
N GLN A 64 2.18 4.95 52.60
CA GLN A 64 2.55 6.04 51.70
C GLN A 64 1.60 7.23 51.83
N LYS A 65 2.19 8.44 51.89
CA LYS A 65 1.47 9.71 51.88
C LYS A 65 2.07 10.64 50.82
N PRO A 66 1.27 11.20 49.90
CA PRO A 66 -0.17 10.98 49.69
C PRO A 66 -0.50 9.55 49.20
N PRO A 67 -1.75 9.07 49.37
CA PRO A 67 -2.17 7.77 48.87
C PRO A 67 -2.11 7.74 47.33
N LEU A 68 -1.78 6.57 46.79
CA LEU A 68 -1.76 6.36 45.34
C LEU A 68 -3.17 6.26 44.78
N LEU A 69 -3.36 6.79 43.57
CA LEU A 69 -4.60 6.74 42.82
C LEU A 69 -4.68 5.47 41.97
N ASP A 70 -5.90 5.11 41.57
CA ASP A 70 -6.06 4.09 40.53
C ASP A 70 -5.79 4.73 39.15
N PRO A 71 -5.16 4.02 38.20
CA PRO A 71 -4.94 4.54 36.85
C PRO A 71 -6.21 5.01 36.14
N ALA A 72 -7.37 4.47 36.52
CA ALA A 72 -8.67 4.89 35.99
C ALA A 72 -9.11 6.28 36.46
N ASP A 73 -8.60 6.77 37.59
CA ASP A 73 -8.97 8.04 38.22
C ASP A 73 -7.87 9.11 38.14
N ALA A 74 -6.63 8.68 37.89
CA ALA A 74 -5.49 9.58 37.79
C ALA A 74 -5.62 10.60 36.64
N LEU A 75 -5.04 11.79 36.82
CA LEU A 75 -4.98 12.82 35.78
C LEU A 75 -4.14 12.33 34.59
N LEU A 76 -4.57 12.70 33.38
CA LEU A 76 -3.76 12.47 32.18
C LEU A 76 -2.68 13.55 32.10
N ARG A 77 -1.54 13.19 31.54
CA ARG A 77 -0.53 14.18 31.17
C ARG A 77 -1.09 15.09 30.09
N GLN A 78 -0.56 16.31 30.01
CA GLN A 78 -0.91 17.25 28.95
C GLN A 78 -0.50 16.67 27.59
N ASN A 79 -1.27 17.01 26.55
CA ASN A 79 -0.86 16.69 25.19
C ASN A 79 0.49 17.34 24.89
N GLU A 80 1.28 16.67 24.05
CA GLU A 80 2.65 17.08 23.67
C GLU A 80 3.67 16.95 24.81
N SER A 81 3.33 16.20 25.87
CA SER A 81 4.31 15.82 26.88
C SER A 81 5.46 15.01 26.27
N LEU A 82 6.65 15.10 26.89
CA LEU A 82 7.80 14.30 26.48
C LEU A 82 7.53 12.81 26.65
N TYR A 83 8.07 12.02 25.72
CA TYR A 83 8.01 10.56 25.76
C TYR A 83 8.60 9.99 27.03
N ASP A 84 7.81 9.15 27.71
CA ASP A 84 8.24 8.40 28.89
C ASP A 84 8.59 6.94 28.52
N PRO A 85 9.87 6.53 28.59
CA PRO A 85 10.28 5.17 28.27
C PRO A 85 9.64 4.09 29.15
N ASN A 86 9.09 4.46 30.31
CA ASN A 86 8.51 3.53 31.27
C ASN A 86 7.04 3.19 30.99
N LEU A 87 6.44 3.84 29.99
CA LEU A 87 5.03 3.70 29.62
C LEU A 87 4.89 3.17 28.18
N PRO A 88 3.75 2.53 27.86
CA PRO A 88 3.57 1.95 26.54
C PRO A 88 3.33 3.06 25.52
N LEU A 89 4.08 2.99 24.41
CA LEU A 89 3.90 3.85 23.25
C LEU A 89 2.91 3.21 22.27
N PHE A 90 1.91 3.98 21.85
CA PHE A 90 0.91 3.55 20.89
C PHE A 90 0.95 4.40 19.63
N ASP A 91 0.76 3.71 18.51
CA ASP A 91 0.50 4.34 17.22
C ASP A 91 -0.97 4.73 17.13
N GLY A 92 -1.25 6.03 17.24
CA GLY A 92 -2.62 6.54 17.33
C GLY A 92 -3.01 7.57 16.29
N PHE A 93 -4.21 8.11 16.50
CA PHE A 93 -4.84 9.13 15.70
C PHE A 93 -5.53 10.17 16.60
N SER A 94 -5.37 11.45 16.26
CA SER A 94 -6.08 12.56 16.88
C SER A 94 -7.05 13.19 15.87
N CYS A 95 -8.24 13.54 16.33
CA CYS A 95 -9.15 14.37 15.56
C CYS A 95 -8.65 15.82 15.54
N LYS A 96 -8.76 16.51 14.40
CA LYS A 96 -8.35 17.92 14.28
C LYS A 96 -9.41 18.93 14.75
N PHE A 97 -10.59 18.45 15.16
CA PHE A 97 -11.75 19.29 15.44
C PHE A 97 -12.37 19.07 16.83
N CYS A 98 -11.92 18.05 17.55
CA CYS A 98 -12.34 17.73 18.91
C CYS A 98 -11.23 16.93 19.61
N ASP A 99 -11.41 16.69 20.91
CA ASP A 99 -10.40 16.04 21.75
C ASP A 99 -10.37 14.51 21.65
N LEU A 100 -10.97 13.93 20.61
CA LEU A 100 -10.97 12.48 20.44
C LEU A 100 -9.58 11.97 20.05
N LEU A 101 -9.05 11.08 20.89
CA LEU A 101 -7.83 10.30 20.64
C LEU A 101 -8.15 8.80 20.57
N THR A 102 -7.56 8.09 19.61
CA THR A 102 -7.75 6.64 19.49
C THR A 102 -6.59 5.95 18.80
N ILE A 103 -6.34 4.70 19.16
CA ILE A 103 -5.38 3.82 18.47
C ILE A 103 -5.97 3.14 17.22
N SER A 104 -7.29 3.23 17.02
CA SER A 104 -7.98 2.56 15.92
C SER A 104 -8.32 3.49 14.76
N SER A 105 -7.78 3.18 13.59
CA SER A 105 -8.08 3.89 12.35
C SER A 105 -9.56 3.79 11.94
N GLN A 106 -10.23 2.71 12.33
CA GLN A 106 -11.66 2.53 12.06
C GLN A 106 -12.52 3.41 12.98
N VAL A 107 -12.15 3.53 14.25
CA VAL A 107 -12.86 4.36 15.22
C VAL A 107 -12.78 5.83 14.84
N ILE A 108 -11.59 6.34 14.51
CA ILE A 108 -11.44 7.75 14.10
C ILE A 108 -12.17 8.06 12.80
N ALA A 109 -12.16 7.14 11.83
CA ALA A 109 -12.86 7.32 10.56
C ALA A 109 -14.39 7.37 10.77
N ARG A 110 -14.93 6.45 11.59
CA ARG A 110 -16.37 6.45 11.93
C ARG A 110 -16.77 7.72 12.69
N HIS A 111 -15.94 8.16 13.64
CA HIS A 111 -16.17 9.39 14.38
C HIS A 111 -16.25 10.60 13.44
N VAL A 112 -15.30 10.76 12.52
CA VAL A 112 -15.32 11.88 11.56
C VAL A 112 -16.59 11.86 10.70
N SER A 113 -17.03 10.67 10.25
CA SER A 113 -18.27 10.54 9.49
C SER A 113 -19.55 10.77 10.30
N ALA A 114 -19.52 10.61 11.62
CA ALA A 114 -20.66 10.86 12.48
C ALA A 114 -20.74 12.32 12.93
N GLU A 115 -19.65 12.84 13.50
CA GLU A 115 -19.64 14.12 14.23
C GLU A 115 -19.13 15.30 13.38
N HIS A 116 -18.38 15.03 12.30
CA HIS A 116 -17.67 16.06 11.54
C HIS A 116 -17.96 16.03 10.03
N GLU A 117 -18.98 15.31 9.60
CA GLU A 117 -19.31 15.14 8.19
C GLU A 117 -19.69 16.45 7.51
N ARG A 118 -20.50 17.29 8.19
CA ARG A 118 -20.88 18.60 7.66
C ARG A 118 -19.66 19.50 7.43
N ARG A 119 -18.79 19.62 8.44
CA ARG A 119 -17.56 20.42 8.39
C ARG A 119 -16.57 19.88 7.34
N ARG A 120 -16.49 18.56 7.17
CA ARG A 120 -15.70 17.91 6.11
C ARG A 120 -16.19 18.30 4.71
N LEU A 121 -17.50 18.36 4.50
CA LEU A 121 -18.11 18.77 3.23
C LEU A 121 -17.89 20.26 2.95
N GLU A 122 -18.04 21.12 3.96
CA GLU A 122 -17.76 22.56 3.88
C GLU A 122 -16.30 22.84 3.45
N LEU A 123 -15.35 22.16 4.08
CA LEU A 123 -13.91 22.28 3.78
C LEU A 123 -13.50 21.57 2.46
N GLN A 124 -14.39 20.80 1.83
CA GLN A 124 -14.14 20.03 0.61
C GLN A 124 -12.93 19.07 0.66
N VAL A 125 -12.63 18.55 1.85
CA VAL A 125 -11.47 17.70 2.11
C VAL A 125 -11.82 16.22 2.24
N LYS A 126 -10.82 15.36 2.04
CA LYS A 126 -10.97 13.90 2.22
C LYS A 126 -11.11 13.55 3.71
N PRO A 127 -11.80 12.45 4.08
CA PRO A 127 -11.92 12.03 5.49
C PRO A 127 -10.58 11.90 6.23
N LYS A 128 -9.54 11.38 5.53
CA LYS A 128 -8.19 11.23 6.10
C LYS A 128 -7.49 12.55 6.44
N ALA A 129 -7.97 13.69 5.94
CA ALA A 129 -7.42 15.00 6.27
C ALA A 129 -8.01 15.58 7.56
N MET A 130 -9.06 14.94 8.11
CA MET A 130 -9.78 15.39 9.32
C MET A 130 -9.18 14.87 10.62
N TYR A 131 -8.20 13.97 10.52
CA TYR A 131 -7.43 13.45 11.63
C TYR A 131 -5.97 13.35 11.22
N GLU A 132 -5.09 13.24 12.19
CA GLU A 132 -3.66 13.04 11.98
C GLU A 132 -3.18 11.82 12.76
N ALA A 133 -2.11 11.20 12.28
CA ALA A 133 -1.46 10.14 13.01
C ALA A 133 -0.53 10.77 14.05
N VAL A 134 -0.59 10.29 15.29
CA VAL A 134 0.16 10.81 16.44
C VAL A 134 0.73 9.66 17.25
N TYR A 135 1.71 9.96 18.10
CA TYR A 135 2.13 9.04 19.14
C TYR A 135 1.32 9.28 20.40
N LEU A 136 0.76 8.20 20.95
CA LEU A 136 -0.05 8.25 22.16
C LEU A 136 0.62 7.47 23.28
N GLN A 137 0.49 7.94 24.51
CA GLN A 137 0.75 7.15 25.71
C GLN A 137 -0.50 7.06 26.58
N ALA A 138 -0.53 6.04 27.42
CA ALA A 138 -1.58 5.84 28.42
C ALA A 138 -0.97 5.24 29.68
N TRP A 139 -1.64 5.43 30.82
CA TRP A 139 -1.21 4.83 32.08
C TRP A 139 -1.30 3.30 32.06
N THR A 140 -2.21 2.73 31.26
CA THR A 140 -2.45 1.29 31.18
C THR A 140 -2.35 0.80 29.75
N ARG A 141 -2.19 -0.52 29.56
CA ARG A 141 -2.14 -1.12 28.22
C ARG A 141 -3.44 -1.02 27.44
N ASN A 142 -4.57 -1.10 28.15
CA ASN A 142 -5.91 -1.06 27.58
C ASN A 142 -6.74 -0.03 28.35
N PRO A 143 -6.54 1.27 28.11
CA PRO A 143 -7.23 2.31 28.87
C PRO A 143 -8.73 2.30 28.55
N VAL A 144 -9.54 2.12 29.59
CA VAL A 144 -11.00 2.19 29.49
C VAL A 144 -11.39 3.61 29.06
N GLY A 145 -12.27 3.73 28.07
CA GLY A 145 -12.73 5.03 27.57
C GLY A 145 -11.70 5.80 26.71
N GLY A 146 -10.59 5.18 26.31
CA GLY A 146 -9.62 5.82 25.40
C GLY A 146 -8.83 6.96 26.04
N ARG A 147 -8.50 6.82 27.32
CA ARG A 147 -7.70 7.80 28.09
C ARG A 147 -6.23 7.81 27.66
N TYR A 148 -5.98 8.44 26.52
CA TYR A 148 -4.65 8.66 25.93
C TYR A 148 -4.25 10.13 26.04
N TRP A 149 -2.96 10.43 25.90
CA TRP A 149 -2.44 11.77 25.62
C TRP A 149 -1.39 11.71 24.50
N ILE A 150 -1.23 12.82 23.78
CA ILE A 150 -0.26 12.94 22.68
C ILE A 150 1.15 13.14 23.25
N VAL A 151 2.13 12.52 22.61
CA VAL A 151 3.52 12.54 23.07
C VAL A 151 4.47 13.01 21.98
N ASP A 152 5.44 13.83 22.37
CA ASP A 152 6.56 14.20 21.53
C ASP A 152 7.64 13.10 21.54
N CYS A 153 7.89 12.49 20.37
CA CYS A 153 8.93 11.49 20.15
C CYS A 153 10.12 12.07 19.37
N GLY A 154 10.93 12.90 20.03
CA GLY A 154 12.17 13.44 19.47
C GLY A 154 11.98 14.68 18.61
N GLY A 155 11.12 15.61 19.04
CA GLY A 155 10.79 16.88 18.36
C GLY A 155 9.66 16.75 17.34
N ILE A 156 8.93 15.63 17.34
CA ILE A 156 7.87 15.32 16.37
C ILE A 156 6.67 14.72 17.10
N THR A 157 5.56 15.47 17.12
CA THR A 157 4.25 15.06 17.67
C THR A 157 3.39 14.33 16.63
N THR A 158 3.63 14.58 15.34
CA THR A 158 2.91 13.95 14.23
C THR A 158 3.63 12.70 13.73
N ARG A 159 2.97 11.55 13.80
CA ARG A 159 3.53 10.27 13.33
C ARG A 159 3.46 10.22 11.79
N PRO A 160 4.59 10.18 11.07
CA PRO A 160 4.58 9.97 9.64
C PRO A 160 4.17 8.52 9.34
N ILE A 161 3.22 8.34 8.43
CA ILE A 161 2.75 7.01 8.00
C ILE A 161 3.92 6.32 7.25
N GLY A 162 4.64 5.42 7.91
CA GLY A 162 5.79 4.69 7.34
C GLY A 162 7.00 4.52 8.27
N GLY A 163 7.02 5.18 9.45
CA GLY A 163 8.13 5.08 10.41
C GLY A 163 9.32 5.99 10.10
N ARG A 164 10.31 6.04 11.01
CA ARG A 164 11.46 6.98 10.98
C ARG A 164 12.30 6.86 9.70
N GLY A 165 12.66 5.64 9.29
CA GLY A 165 13.50 5.43 8.09
C GLY A 165 12.83 5.84 6.77
N VAL A 166 11.50 5.75 6.67
CA VAL A 166 10.75 6.24 5.50
C VAL A 166 10.71 7.78 5.50
N TYR A 167 10.59 8.39 6.68
CA TYR A 167 10.62 9.84 6.83
C TYR A 167 11.99 10.44 6.48
N ASP A 168 13.07 9.89 7.03
CA ASP A 168 14.44 10.37 6.75
C ASP A 168 14.75 10.29 5.25
N HIS A 169 14.30 9.21 4.59
CA HIS A 169 14.39 9.05 3.15
C HIS A 169 13.61 10.12 2.39
N LEU A 170 12.33 10.35 2.74
CA LEU A 170 11.49 11.36 2.10
C LEU A 170 12.04 12.78 2.30
N GLN A 171 12.52 13.10 3.49
CA GLN A 171 13.15 14.39 3.80
C GLN A 171 14.39 14.60 2.94
N GLY A 172 15.26 13.58 2.85
CA GLY A 172 16.44 13.62 1.96
C GLY A 172 16.07 13.79 0.49
N VAL A 173 14.97 13.19 0.02
CA VAL A 173 14.46 13.40 -1.35
C VAL A 173 13.99 14.84 -1.56
N PHE A 174 13.23 15.41 -0.63
CA PHE A 174 12.74 16.79 -0.74
C PHE A 174 13.87 17.83 -0.71
N GLU A 175 14.91 17.60 0.10
CA GLU A 175 16.09 18.46 0.14
C GLU A 175 16.88 18.40 -1.18
N ARG A 176 17.02 17.23 -1.80
CA ARG A 176 17.64 17.10 -3.13
C ARG A 176 16.83 17.78 -4.22
N GLU A 177 15.51 17.66 -4.19
CA GLU A 177 14.60 18.30 -5.16
C GLU A 177 14.68 19.83 -5.08
N ARG A 178 14.75 20.39 -3.86
CA ARG A 178 14.95 21.82 -3.62
C ARG A 178 16.26 22.34 -4.21
N ARG A 179 17.35 21.57 -4.06
CA ARG A 179 18.67 21.90 -4.66
C ARG A 179 18.62 21.89 -6.19
N LEU A 180 17.91 20.94 -6.80
CA LEU A 180 17.74 20.86 -8.26
C LEU A 180 16.90 22.03 -8.82
N GLN A 181 15.86 22.45 -8.09
CA GLN A 181 15.05 23.61 -8.46
C GLN A 181 15.85 24.92 -8.38
N GLN A 182 16.70 25.07 -7.37
CA GLN A 182 17.60 26.22 -7.23
C GLN A 182 18.71 26.24 -8.30
N GLY A 183 19.21 25.07 -8.72
CA GLY A 183 20.20 24.96 -9.81
C GLY A 183 19.62 25.20 -11.22
N SER A 184 18.32 24.92 -11.42
CA SER A 184 17.66 25.12 -12.72
C SER A 184 17.38 26.59 -13.06
N SER A 185 17.43 27.49 -12.07
CA SER A 185 17.32 28.94 -12.26
C SER A 185 18.62 29.56 -12.79
N ALA A 186 19.77 28.92 -12.58
CA ALA A 186 21.08 29.42 -12.99
C ALA A 186 21.53 28.94 -14.38
N GLY A 187 20.92 27.86 -14.92
CA GLY A 187 21.37 27.19 -16.14
C GLY A 187 20.68 27.60 -17.45
N GLN A 188 19.71 28.53 -17.43
CA GLN A 188 18.92 28.87 -18.64
C GLN A 188 19.57 29.91 -19.58
N THR A 189 20.74 30.46 -19.25
CA THR A 189 21.36 31.54 -20.05
C THR A 189 22.46 31.09 -21.01
N ALA A 190 22.82 29.81 -21.07
CA ALA A 190 23.85 29.33 -21.99
C ALA A 190 23.53 27.94 -22.51
N LEU A 191 23.03 27.88 -23.75
CA LEU A 191 23.53 27.02 -24.84
C LEU A 191 22.53 27.07 -25.99
N GLY A 192 22.87 27.91 -26.97
CA GLY A 192 22.29 27.85 -28.31
C GLY A 192 23.09 26.92 -29.22
N ARG A 193 22.35 26.34 -30.17
CA ARG A 193 22.73 25.89 -31.53
C ARG A 193 23.63 24.65 -31.75
N ASP A 194 23.17 23.90 -32.77
CA ASP A 194 23.88 23.02 -33.70
C ASP A 194 24.24 21.60 -33.19
N THR A 195 24.03 20.46 -33.86
CA THR A 195 23.49 20.05 -35.18
C THR A 195 23.10 18.56 -35.06
N GLY A 196 22.21 18.04 -35.92
CA GLY A 196 21.67 16.67 -35.80
C GLY A 196 22.62 15.52 -36.16
N SER A 197 22.37 14.35 -35.56
CA SER A 197 22.37 13.04 -36.24
C SER A 197 21.83 11.94 -35.31
N ASP A 198 21.16 10.98 -35.93
CA ASP A 198 20.84 9.59 -35.52
C ASP A 198 19.83 9.30 -34.40
N ILE A 199 18.62 9.03 -34.89
CA ILE A 199 17.49 8.40 -34.21
C ILE A 199 17.77 6.89 -34.07
N SER A 200 18.47 6.50 -33.02
CA SER A 200 18.41 5.11 -32.52
C SER A 200 18.61 5.04 -31.00
N ALA A 201 17.53 4.65 -30.33
CA ALA A 201 17.51 3.89 -29.07
C ALA A 201 18.42 4.38 -27.91
N ARG A 202 18.26 5.61 -27.43
CA ARG A 202 18.47 5.91 -26.01
C ARG A 202 17.34 6.80 -25.50
N ILE A 203 16.64 6.34 -24.46
CA ILE A 203 15.82 7.23 -23.64
C ILE A 203 16.77 8.37 -23.22
N PRO A 204 16.41 9.66 -23.47
CA PRO A 204 17.29 10.75 -23.12
C PRO A 204 17.65 10.63 -21.63
N THR A 205 18.94 10.66 -21.31
CA THR A 205 19.45 10.55 -19.94
C THR A 205 18.80 11.59 -19.02
N SER A 206 18.32 12.70 -19.56
CA SER A 206 17.50 13.70 -18.86
C SER A 206 16.18 13.14 -18.31
N THR A 207 15.43 12.34 -19.08
CA THR A 207 14.16 11.73 -18.62
C THR A 207 14.37 10.70 -17.51
N PHE A 208 15.48 9.96 -17.53
CA PHE A 208 15.82 9.04 -16.45
C PHE A 208 16.22 9.79 -15.16
N THR A 209 16.87 10.94 -15.31
CA THR A 209 17.27 11.83 -14.20
C THR A 209 16.04 12.49 -13.55
N GLU A 210 15.03 12.86 -14.36
CA GLU A 210 13.74 13.40 -13.88
C GLU A 210 12.82 12.33 -13.25
N LEU A 211 12.88 11.08 -13.71
CA LEU A 211 12.11 9.96 -13.14
C LEU A 211 12.76 9.35 -11.90
N ARG A 212 14.07 9.55 -11.69
CA ARG A 212 14.83 9.01 -10.54
C ARG A 212 14.20 9.36 -9.19
N PRO A 213 13.82 10.62 -8.90
CA PRO A 213 13.12 10.97 -7.66
C PRO A 213 11.77 10.26 -7.49
N TRP A 214 11.05 9.98 -8.58
CA TRP A 214 9.81 9.20 -8.52
C TRP A 214 10.07 7.71 -8.25
N LEU A 215 11.07 7.12 -8.93
CA LEU A 215 11.50 5.73 -8.73
C LEU A 215 12.05 5.49 -7.31
N GLU A 216 12.80 6.47 -6.77
CA GLU A 216 13.31 6.46 -5.40
C GLU A 216 12.20 6.60 -4.34
N ARG A 217 11.21 7.48 -4.55
CA ARG A 217 10.06 7.64 -3.64
C ARG A 217 9.18 6.41 -3.55
N THR A 218 9.02 5.72 -4.67
CA THR A 218 8.15 4.55 -4.79
C THR A 218 8.85 3.24 -4.42
N GLY A 219 10.19 3.26 -4.31
CA GLY A 219 10.98 2.09 -3.96
C GLY A 219 11.01 1.00 -5.04
N TRP A 220 10.64 1.32 -6.30
CA TRP A 220 10.62 0.33 -7.39
C TRP A 220 12.01 -0.28 -7.64
N GLU A 221 13.07 0.52 -7.55
CA GLU A 221 14.44 0.00 -7.76
C GLU A 221 14.82 -1.08 -6.74
N GLN A 222 14.48 -0.85 -5.46
CA GLN A 222 14.74 -1.81 -4.39
C GLN A 222 13.82 -3.04 -4.50
N THR A 223 12.55 -2.81 -4.85
CA THR A 223 11.55 -3.87 -5.04
C THR A 223 11.94 -4.84 -6.16
N HIS A 224 12.55 -4.33 -7.24
CA HIS A 224 12.96 -5.13 -8.40
C HIS A 224 14.47 -5.36 -8.49
N LYS A 225 15.21 -5.14 -7.40
CA LYS A 225 16.67 -5.35 -7.38
C LYS A 225 17.04 -6.82 -7.56
N SER A 226 16.26 -7.73 -6.99
CA SER A 226 16.50 -9.18 -7.02
C SER A 226 15.82 -9.91 -8.17
N PHE A 227 15.12 -9.20 -9.05
CA PHE A 227 14.36 -9.80 -10.16
C PHE A 227 15.03 -9.50 -11.51
N ASP A 228 14.84 -10.42 -12.45
CA ASP A 228 15.37 -10.33 -13.80
C ASP A 228 14.63 -9.24 -14.59
N ARG A 229 15.33 -8.13 -14.83
CA ARG A 229 14.80 -6.95 -15.53
C ARG A 229 14.55 -7.22 -17.01
N ASP A 230 15.36 -8.09 -17.62
CA ASP A 230 15.21 -8.44 -19.03
C ASP A 230 13.98 -9.32 -19.22
N LEU A 231 13.77 -10.29 -18.32
CA LEU A 231 12.52 -11.05 -18.27
C LEU A 231 11.30 -10.15 -18.09
N LEU A 232 11.32 -9.24 -17.12
CA LEU A 232 10.21 -8.28 -16.89
C LEU A 232 9.93 -7.40 -18.12
N ARG A 233 10.98 -6.95 -18.81
CA ARG A 233 10.86 -6.20 -20.06
C ARG A 233 10.23 -7.07 -21.14
N ASN A 234 10.71 -8.30 -21.33
CA ASN A 234 10.28 -9.20 -22.39
C ASN A 234 8.82 -9.65 -22.22
N LEU A 235 8.37 -9.85 -20.97
CA LEU A 235 6.97 -10.10 -20.65
C LEU A 235 6.01 -8.99 -21.14
N THR A 236 6.49 -7.76 -21.31
CA THR A 236 5.68 -6.62 -21.78
C THR A 236 5.79 -6.34 -23.29
N ILE A 237 6.53 -7.15 -24.05
CA ILE A 237 6.70 -6.95 -25.50
C ILE A 237 5.36 -7.10 -26.21
N MET A 238 5.04 -6.24 -27.16
CA MET A 238 3.84 -6.44 -27.97
C MET A 238 4.05 -7.59 -28.95
N PRO A 239 3.15 -8.60 -28.99
CA PRO A 239 3.13 -9.56 -30.10
C PRO A 239 3.03 -8.79 -31.43
N SER A 240 4.03 -8.97 -32.29
CA SER A 240 4.05 -8.41 -33.63
C SER A 240 3.54 -9.44 -34.62
N PRO A 241 2.85 -9.05 -35.71
CA PRO A 241 2.47 -9.98 -36.77
C PRO A 241 3.64 -10.81 -37.33
N LEU A 242 4.84 -10.24 -37.32
CA LEU A 242 6.09 -10.91 -37.75
C LEU A 242 6.63 -11.91 -36.71
N SER A 243 6.18 -11.81 -35.46
CA SER A 243 6.56 -12.70 -34.35
C SER A 243 5.57 -13.84 -34.12
N LEU A 244 4.45 -13.89 -34.86
CA LEU A 244 3.40 -14.90 -34.68
C LEU A 244 3.74 -16.29 -35.22
N CYS A 245 4.85 -16.42 -35.95
CA CYS A 245 5.34 -17.69 -36.50
C CYS A 245 6.63 -18.16 -35.82
N ARG A 246 6.96 -17.65 -34.62
CA ARG A 246 8.15 -18.03 -33.86
C ARG A 246 7.89 -17.97 -32.37
N ASP A 247 8.52 -18.89 -31.67
CA ASP A 247 8.70 -18.87 -30.23
C ASP A 247 9.33 -17.56 -29.73
N LEU A 248 8.80 -16.99 -28.66
CA LEU A 248 9.34 -15.77 -28.04
C LEU A 248 10.28 -16.14 -26.89
N VAL A 249 11.58 -15.90 -27.10
CA VAL A 249 12.58 -16.03 -26.04
C VAL A 249 12.39 -14.90 -25.02
N LEU A 250 11.89 -15.25 -23.85
CA LEU A 250 11.69 -14.33 -22.72
C LEU A 250 12.98 -14.17 -21.92
N ARG A 251 13.85 -15.18 -21.92
CA ARG A 251 15.20 -15.15 -21.35
C ARG A 251 16.05 -16.20 -22.06
N GLY A 252 17.21 -15.78 -22.56
CA GLY A 252 18.21 -16.71 -23.10
C GLY A 252 19.14 -17.23 -22.01
N ALA A 253 19.63 -18.45 -22.16
CA ALA A 253 20.60 -19.10 -21.30
C ALA A 253 21.83 -18.20 -21.16
N ARG A 254 22.17 -17.86 -19.92
CA ARG A 254 23.40 -17.10 -19.66
C ARG A 254 24.55 -18.09 -19.74
N SER A 255 25.33 -18.04 -20.82
CA SER A 255 26.58 -18.80 -20.92
C SER A 255 27.59 -18.22 -19.92
N GLY A 256 27.59 -18.76 -18.71
CA GLY A 256 28.50 -18.40 -17.63
C GLY A 256 29.13 -19.68 -17.10
N THR A 257 30.45 -19.80 -17.30
CA THR A 257 31.32 -20.84 -16.75
C THR A 257 31.22 -20.89 -15.23
N THR A 258 30.38 -21.77 -14.69
CA THR A 258 30.57 -22.48 -13.41
C THR A 258 29.45 -23.50 -13.25
N HIS A 259 29.85 -24.74 -12.96
CA HIS A 259 28.96 -25.89 -12.79
C HIS A 259 27.80 -25.63 -11.82
N THR A 260 26.57 -25.50 -12.31
CA THR A 260 25.35 -26.18 -11.81
C THR A 260 24.10 -25.70 -12.56
N VAL A 261 23.35 -26.66 -13.11
CA VAL A 261 22.03 -26.56 -13.75
C VAL A 261 22.02 -25.80 -15.09
N LEU A 262 21.75 -26.52 -16.18
CA LEU A 262 21.37 -25.95 -17.47
C LEU A 262 20.17 -25.00 -17.24
N ASP A 263 20.40 -23.69 -17.29
CA ASP A 263 19.33 -22.67 -17.26
C ASP A 263 18.72 -22.70 -18.67
N GLU A 264 17.75 -23.59 -18.89
CA GLU A 264 17.03 -23.70 -20.16
C GLU A 264 16.39 -22.35 -20.55
N ASP A 265 16.36 -22.08 -21.85
CA ASP A 265 15.73 -20.87 -22.38
C ASP A 265 14.27 -20.80 -21.94
N LEU A 266 13.86 -19.65 -21.38
CA LEU A 266 12.46 -19.41 -21.07
C LEU A 266 11.77 -18.92 -22.33
N ILE A 267 11.01 -19.82 -22.93
CA ILE A 267 10.34 -19.60 -24.20
C ILE A 267 8.83 -19.54 -23.97
N SER A 268 8.18 -18.54 -24.56
CA SER A 268 6.73 -18.58 -24.78
C SER A 268 6.46 -19.24 -26.12
N SER A 269 5.64 -20.30 -26.11
CA SER A 269 5.34 -21.07 -27.32
C SER A 269 4.65 -20.21 -28.37
N GLU A 270 4.83 -20.58 -29.64
CA GLU A 270 4.13 -19.95 -30.76
C GLU A 270 2.60 -19.98 -30.58
N ASP A 271 2.05 -21.09 -30.09
CA ASP A 271 0.61 -21.25 -29.84
C ASP A 271 0.12 -20.26 -28.76
N ASP A 272 0.88 -20.11 -27.67
CA ASP A 272 0.56 -19.15 -26.61
C ASP A 272 0.64 -17.72 -27.12
N GLU A 273 1.68 -17.36 -27.88
CA GLU A 273 1.83 -16.01 -28.43
C GLU A 273 0.75 -15.68 -29.48
N ARG A 274 0.34 -16.65 -30.30
CA ARG A 274 -0.79 -16.48 -31.23
C ARG A 274 -2.09 -16.22 -30.47
N LYS A 275 -2.35 -16.98 -29.41
CA LYS A 275 -3.53 -16.79 -28.57
C LYS A 275 -3.51 -15.47 -27.80
N ILE A 276 -2.35 -15.07 -27.25
CA ILE A 276 -2.17 -13.76 -26.63
C ILE A 276 -2.44 -12.65 -27.65
N ALA A 277 -1.91 -12.75 -28.86
CA ALA A 277 -2.17 -11.75 -29.90
C ALA A 277 -3.67 -11.65 -30.25
N ALA A 278 -4.37 -12.78 -30.37
CA ALA A 278 -5.82 -12.79 -30.55
C ALA A 278 -6.56 -12.08 -29.41
N ILE A 279 -6.18 -12.35 -28.14
CA ILE A 279 -6.71 -11.64 -26.97
C ILE A 279 -6.47 -10.14 -27.09
N LEU A 280 -5.27 -9.71 -27.50
CA LEU A 280 -4.95 -8.29 -27.64
C LEU A 280 -5.73 -7.59 -28.76
N VAL A 281 -6.17 -8.32 -29.79
CA VAL A 281 -7.11 -7.78 -30.80
C VAL A 281 -8.53 -7.70 -30.24
N ALA A 282 -8.97 -8.70 -29.48
CA ALA A 282 -10.25 -8.64 -28.78
C ALA A 282 -10.33 -7.45 -27.81
N VAL A 283 -9.21 -7.09 -27.17
CA VAL A 283 -9.10 -5.90 -26.30
C VAL A 283 -9.40 -4.61 -27.07
N ASP A 284 -8.97 -4.47 -28.33
CA ASP A 284 -9.35 -3.28 -29.13
C ASP A 284 -10.87 -3.17 -29.23
N ARG A 285 -11.54 -4.29 -29.52
CA ARG A 285 -13.01 -4.32 -29.65
C ARG A 285 -13.72 -4.01 -28.35
N VAL A 286 -13.18 -4.49 -27.22
CA VAL A 286 -13.69 -4.12 -25.89
C VAL A 286 -13.53 -2.62 -25.67
N MET A 287 -12.36 -2.05 -25.98
CA MET A 287 -12.12 -0.62 -25.80
C MET A 287 -12.98 0.24 -26.74
N ASP A 288 -13.16 -0.14 -27.99
CA ASP A 288 -14.04 0.53 -28.96
C ASP A 288 -15.49 0.53 -28.47
N ARG A 289 -15.97 -0.62 -27.96
CA ARG A 289 -17.32 -0.73 -27.41
C ARG A 289 -17.49 0.07 -26.13
N CYS A 290 -16.50 0.07 -25.23
CA CYS A 290 -16.50 0.89 -24.03
C CYS A 290 -16.56 2.39 -24.38
N GLU A 291 -15.79 2.80 -25.39
CA GLU A 291 -15.81 4.18 -25.89
C GLU A 291 -17.16 4.54 -26.49
N GLN A 292 -17.73 3.68 -27.35
CA GLN A 292 -19.06 3.90 -27.91
C GLN A 292 -20.13 4.01 -26.81
N THR A 293 -20.07 3.13 -25.82
CA THR A 293 -20.98 3.15 -24.67
C THR A 293 -20.89 4.47 -23.92
N ALA A 294 -19.67 4.92 -23.61
CA ALA A 294 -19.47 6.17 -22.90
C ALA A 294 -19.83 7.40 -23.76
N ARG A 295 -19.73 7.34 -25.11
CA ARG A 295 -20.23 8.40 -26.01
C ARG A 295 -21.76 8.54 -26.00
N THR A 296 -22.48 7.42 -25.86
CA THR A 296 -23.96 7.42 -25.80
C THR A 296 -24.50 7.56 -24.37
N THR A 297 -23.63 7.59 -23.37
CA THR A 297 -24.01 7.67 -21.95
C THR A 297 -24.34 9.11 -21.56
N SER A 298 -25.37 9.30 -20.74
CA SER A 298 -25.79 10.63 -20.30
C SER A 298 -24.71 11.35 -19.48
N ARG A 299 -24.71 12.69 -19.55
CA ARG A 299 -23.76 13.55 -18.82
C ARG A 299 -23.68 13.21 -17.33
N SER A 300 -24.84 12.96 -16.70
CA SER A 300 -24.93 12.61 -15.28
C SER A 300 -24.11 11.36 -14.95
N LEU A 301 -24.25 10.30 -15.74
CA LEU A 301 -23.50 9.06 -15.55
C LEU A 301 -22.00 9.23 -15.86
N LEU A 302 -21.64 10.07 -16.84
CA LEU A 302 -20.23 10.40 -17.11
C LEU A 302 -19.58 11.21 -15.99
N CYS A 303 -20.34 12.09 -15.33
CA CYS A 303 -19.92 12.80 -14.12
C CYS A 303 -19.66 11.82 -12.95
N TRP A 304 -20.48 10.79 -12.82
CA TRP A 304 -20.27 9.71 -11.85
C TRP A 304 -19.06 8.84 -12.21
N LEU A 305 -18.90 8.45 -13.47
CA LEU A 305 -17.76 7.63 -13.93
C LEU A 305 -16.40 8.30 -13.68
N ARG A 306 -16.34 9.63 -13.81
CA ARG A 306 -15.12 10.41 -13.52
C ARG A 306 -14.84 10.56 -12.03
N SER A 307 -15.84 10.33 -11.18
CA SER A 307 -15.70 10.56 -9.76
C SER A 307 -14.87 9.48 -9.09
N VAL A 308 -13.90 9.90 -8.28
CA VAL A 308 -13.17 9.01 -7.36
C VAL A 308 -13.89 8.89 -6.00
N ARG A 309 -15.09 9.47 -5.86
CA ARG A 309 -15.88 9.51 -4.62
C ARG A 309 -17.01 8.47 -4.70
N PRO A 310 -17.16 7.55 -3.73
CA PRO A 310 -18.21 6.53 -3.74
C PRO A 310 -19.64 7.09 -3.75
N HIS A 311 -19.84 8.29 -3.18
CA HIS A 311 -21.17 8.88 -2.96
C HIS A 311 -21.32 10.29 -3.54
N GLY A 312 -20.49 10.69 -4.52
CA GLY A 312 -20.65 12.00 -5.16
C GLY A 312 -20.21 11.99 -6.61
N CYS A 313 -20.91 12.74 -7.47
CA CYS A 313 -20.52 12.94 -8.86
C CYS A 313 -19.43 14.02 -8.98
N TYR A 314 -18.60 13.94 -10.01
CA TYR A 314 -17.67 15.02 -10.35
C TYR A 314 -18.38 16.05 -11.23
N ALA A 315 -18.12 17.34 -11.02
CA ALA A 315 -18.85 18.41 -11.73
C ALA A 315 -18.66 18.37 -13.26
N ARG A 316 -17.52 17.84 -13.73
CA ARG A 316 -17.23 17.66 -15.16
C ARG A 316 -17.45 16.20 -15.57
N PRO A 317 -17.97 15.95 -16.78
CA PRO A 317 -18.11 14.58 -17.27
C PRO A 317 -16.73 13.94 -17.51
N PHE A 318 -16.70 12.61 -17.52
CA PHE A 318 -15.63 11.85 -18.12
C PHE A 318 -15.46 12.27 -19.59
N THR A 319 -14.22 12.54 -19.98
CA THR A 319 -13.88 13.01 -21.33
C THR A 319 -12.83 12.10 -21.92
N PHE A 320 -13.00 11.74 -23.18
CA PHE A 320 -12.00 10.99 -23.93
C PHE A 320 -10.77 11.85 -24.20
N VAL A 321 -9.67 11.17 -24.50
CA VAL A 321 -8.45 11.83 -24.95
C VAL A 321 -8.72 12.40 -26.34
N SER A 322 -8.48 13.70 -26.52
CA SER A 322 -8.82 14.41 -27.76
C SER A 322 -8.03 13.95 -28.98
N LYS A 323 -6.78 13.49 -28.78
CA LYS A 323 -5.88 13.08 -29.86
C LYS A 323 -5.91 11.57 -30.07
N ALA A 324 -6.15 11.13 -31.31
CA ALA A 324 -6.12 9.72 -31.71
C ALA A 324 -4.75 9.03 -31.44
N ALA A 325 -3.65 9.77 -31.58
CA ALA A 325 -2.32 9.26 -31.24
C ALA A 325 -2.18 8.92 -29.75
N SER A 326 -2.72 9.77 -28.86
CA SER A 326 -2.71 9.54 -27.42
C SER A 326 -3.62 8.38 -27.03
N ARG A 327 -4.80 8.26 -27.66
CA ARG A 327 -5.68 7.08 -27.51
C ARG A 327 -4.91 5.79 -27.82
N THR A 328 -4.27 5.75 -28.98
CA THR A 328 -3.47 4.59 -29.43
C THR A 328 -2.35 4.27 -28.43
N LYS A 329 -1.67 5.29 -27.89
CA LYS A 329 -0.62 5.12 -26.88
C LYS A 329 -1.16 4.48 -25.59
N TYR A 330 -2.29 4.92 -25.06
CA TYR A 330 -2.88 4.36 -23.84
C TYR A 330 -3.39 2.94 -24.03
N ILE A 331 -4.07 2.66 -25.15
CA ILE A 331 -4.53 1.30 -25.47
C ILE A 331 -3.33 0.36 -25.63
N ARG A 332 -2.25 0.82 -26.28
CA ARG A 332 -1.00 0.04 -26.38
C ARG A 332 -0.41 -0.28 -25.01
N LEU A 333 -0.44 0.66 -24.05
CA LEU A 333 0.03 0.40 -22.69
C LEU A 333 -0.82 -0.66 -21.98
N LEU A 334 -2.15 -0.58 -22.11
CA LEU A 334 -3.06 -1.60 -21.58
C LEU A 334 -2.78 -2.97 -22.19
N LYS A 335 -2.57 -3.06 -23.50
CA LYS A 335 -2.24 -4.32 -24.17
C LYS A 335 -0.92 -4.92 -23.69
N ARG A 336 0.12 -4.11 -23.50
CA ARG A 336 1.40 -4.57 -22.92
C ARG A 336 1.21 -5.14 -21.53
N PHE A 337 0.35 -4.51 -20.72
CA PHE A 337 -0.02 -5.04 -19.40
C PHE A 337 -0.76 -6.38 -19.52
N ILE A 338 -1.73 -6.50 -20.43
CA ILE A 338 -2.46 -7.75 -20.64
C ILE A 338 -1.52 -8.88 -21.11
N ALA A 339 -0.61 -8.59 -22.02
CA ALA A 339 0.42 -9.55 -22.43
C ALA A 339 1.29 -9.99 -21.24
N MET A 340 1.69 -9.04 -20.38
CA MET A 340 2.41 -9.32 -19.13
C MET A 340 1.59 -10.13 -18.12
N VAL A 341 0.27 -10.21 -18.23
CA VAL A 341 -0.56 -11.07 -17.37
C VAL A 341 -0.60 -12.51 -17.91
N PHE A 342 -0.79 -12.67 -19.22
CA PHE A 342 -0.96 -14.00 -19.82
C PHE A 342 0.36 -14.75 -20.00
N ARG A 343 1.47 -14.08 -20.32
CA ARG A 343 2.77 -14.76 -20.47
C ARG A 343 3.23 -15.47 -19.19
N PRO A 344 3.24 -14.83 -17.99
CA PRO A 344 3.57 -15.53 -16.76
C PRO A 344 2.57 -16.61 -16.37
N TYR A 345 1.34 -16.56 -16.87
CA TYR A 345 0.36 -17.63 -16.67
C TYR A 345 0.70 -18.88 -17.49
N CYS A 346 1.28 -18.71 -18.68
CA CYS A 346 1.73 -19.81 -19.54
C CYS A 346 3.07 -20.41 -19.08
N LEU A 347 3.84 -19.67 -18.26
CA LEU A 347 5.11 -20.12 -17.71
C LEU A 347 4.97 -20.91 -16.40
N PRO A 348 5.97 -21.74 -16.04
CA PRO A 348 6.00 -22.42 -14.75
C PRO A 348 5.97 -21.45 -13.55
N THR A 349 5.04 -21.70 -12.61
CA THR A 349 4.76 -20.78 -11.48
C THR A 349 5.97 -20.53 -10.57
N ASN A 350 6.82 -21.54 -10.39
CA ASN A 350 8.06 -21.44 -9.61
C ASN A 350 9.05 -20.44 -10.24
N ILE A 351 9.13 -20.42 -11.57
CA ILE A 351 10.03 -19.54 -12.32
C ILE A 351 9.53 -18.10 -12.26
N CYS A 352 8.24 -17.86 -12.52
CA CYS A 352 7.68 -16.51 -12.45
C CYS A 352 7.82 -15.88 -11.06
N ARG A 353 7.66 -16.68 -10.00
CA ARG A 353 7.85 -16.21 -8.63
C ARG A 353 9.31 -15.86 -8.35
N ARG A 354 10.25 -16.70 -8.76
CA ARG A 354 11.68 -16.55 -8.46
C ARG A 354 12.34 -15.45 -9.28
N LEU A 355 12.10 -15.44 -10.60
CA LEU A 355 12.82 -14.55 -11.53
C LEU A 355 12.08 -13.24 -11.79
N ALA A 356 10.76 -13.25 -11.90
CA ALA A 356 9.97 -12.05 -12.20
C ALA A 356 9.28 -11.45 -10.96
N GLY A 357 9.27 -12.15 -9.82
CA GLY A 357 8.54 -11.72 -8.62
C GLY A 357 7.01 -11.72 -8.77
N ILE A 358 6.49 -12.32 -9.84
CA ILE A 358 5.06 -12.29 -10.16
C ILE A 358 4.34 -13.39 -9.37
N ARG A 359 3.32 -13.00 -8.61
CA ARG A 359 2.46 -13.91 -7.84
C ARG A 359 1.00 -13.54 -8.05
N PHE A 360 0.25 -14.43 -8.69
CA PHE A 360 -1.19 -14.27 -8.84
C PHE A 360 -1.93 -14.78 -7.60
N LYS A 361 -2.94 -14.03 -7.17
CA LYS A 361 -3.93 -14.50 -6.19
C LYS A 361 -4.82 -15.57 -6.85
N ARG A 362 -5.41 -16.46 -6.04
CA ARG A 362 -6.33 -17.51 -6.53
C ARG A 362 -7.48 -16.94 -7.36
N SER A 363 -8.06 -15.82 -6.93
CA SER A 363 -9.11 -15.13 -7.68
C SER A 363 -8.65 -14.62 -9.05
N GLN A 364 -7.41 -14.12 -9.14
CA GLN A 364 -6.83 -13.65 -10.40
C GLN A 364 -6.56 -14.82 -11.34
N LEU A 365 -5.99 -15.93 -10.83
CA LEU A 365 -5.76 -17.14 -11.61
C LEU A 365 -7.08 -17.69 -12.18
N ASN A 366 -8.14 -17.73 -11.39
CA ASN A 366 -9.45 -18.18 -11.86
C ASN A 366 -9.97 -17.32 -13.03
N THR A 367 -9.84 -15.99 -12.94
CA THR A 367 -10.25 -15.09 -14.03
C THR A 367 -9.40 -15.27 -15.28
N ILE A 368 -8.07 -15.38 -15.12
CA ILE A 368 -7.15 -15.60 -16.24
C ILE A 368 -7.47 -16.93 -16.93
N ALA A 369 -7.64 -18.00 -16.14
CA ALA A 369 -7.99 -19.33 -16.63
C ALA A 369 -9.36 -19.35 -17.32
N ALA A 370 -10.35 -18.61 -16.81
CA ALA A 370 -11.67 -18.50 -17.44
C ALA A 370 -11.60 -17.85 -18.83
N ILE A 371 -10.71 -16.89 -19.05
CA ILE A 371 -10.47 -16.29 -20.37
C ILE A 371 -9.65 -17.24 -21.24
N TRP A 372 -8.58 -17.82 -20.69
CA TRP A 372 -7.66 -18.68 -21.42
C TRP A 372 -8.33 -19.98 -21.90
N ASN A 373 -9.17 -20.59 -21.08
CA ASN A 373 -9.84 -21.87 -21.39
C ASN A 373 -11.28 -21.68 -21.84
N HIS A 374 -11.64 -20.48 -22.30
CA HIS A 374 -13.01 -20.21 -22.76
C HIS A 374 -13.35 -21.00 -24.03
N ARG A 375 -14.57 -21.53 -24.14
CA ARG A 375 -15.06 -22.30 -25.31
C ARG A 375 -15.07 -21.54 -26.65
N ILE A 376 -14.71 -20.26 -26.64
CA ILE A 376 -14.61 -19.46 -27.88
C ILE A 376 -13.38 -19.87 -28.69
N TRP A 377 -12.37 -20.44 -28.02
CA TRP A 377 -11.15 -20.90 -28.68
C TRP A 377 -11.36 -22.18 -29.50
N ASP A 378 -12.44 -22.92 -29.27
CA ASP A 378 -12.81 -24.12 -30.04
C ASP A 378 -13.37 -23.75 -31.42
N GLN A 379 -13.68 -22.47 -31.66
CA GLN A 379 -14.20 -21.99 -32.95
C GLN A 379 -13.09 -21.85 -33.98
N TYR A 380 -13.41 -22.25 -35.21
CA TYR A 380 -12.48 -22.15 -36.33
C TYR A 380 -11.99 -20.71 -36.53
N GLY A 381 -10.68 -20.52 -36.53
CA GLY A 381 -10.04 -19.23 -36.73
C GLY A 381 -10.02 -18.29 -35.52
N ALA A 382 -10.52 -18.69 -34.35
CA ALA A 382 -10.51 -17.85 -33.15
C ALA A 382 -9.09 -17.45 -32.67
N ILE A 383 -8.09 -18.26 -32.99
CA ILE A 383 -6.67 -17.95 -32.72
C ILE A 383 -6.12 -16.92 -33.72
N THR A 384 -6.78 -16.74 -34.86
CA THR A 384 -6.36 -15.80 -35.89
C THR A 384 -6.86 -14.38 -35.55
N PRO A 385 -5.99 -13.36 -35.60
CA PRO A 385 -6.38 -11.95 -35.42
C PRO A 385 -7.57 -11.50 -36.28
N GLY A 386 -7.68 -12.04 -37.51
CA GLY A 386 -8.74 -11.71 -38.46
C GLY A 386 -10.15 -12.06 -37.99
N PHE A 387 -10.32 -13.14 -37.20
CA PHE A 387 -11.61 -13.49 -36.62
C PHE A 387 -12.13 -12.36 -35.72
N TRP A 388 -11.30 -11.88 -34.81
CA TRP A 388 -11.66 -10.81 -33.88
C TRP A 388 -11.84 -9.45 -34.57
N GLN A 389 -11.23 -9.27 -35.74
CA GLN A 389 -11.46 -8.09 -36.57
C GLN A 389 -12.81 -8.16 -37.32
N SER A 390 -13.30 -9.34 -37.66
CA SER A 390 -14.58 -9.52 -38.37
C SER A 390 -15.79 -9.56 -37.45
N VAL A 391 -15.63 -9.89 -36.15
CA VAL A 391 -16.75 -9.87 -35.18
C VAL A 391 -17.38 -8.47 -35.11
N ARG A 392 -18.56 -8.31 -35.73
CA ARG A 392 -19.39 -7.11 -35.59
C ARG A 392 -20.01 -7.06 -34.19
N ALA A 393 -20.14 -5.86 -33.64
CA ALA A 393 -20.65 -5.58 -32.28
C ALA A 393 -22.09 -6.10 -31.99
N HIS A 394 -22.79 -6.67 -32.97
CA HIS A 394 -24.15 -7.20 -32.84
C HIS A 394 -24.27 -8.74 -32.79
N GLY A 395 -23.17 -9.50 -32.92
CA GLY A 395 -23.19 -10.98 -32.88
C GLY A 395 -23.22 -11.61 -31.47
N VAL A 396 -23.50 -10.83 -30.42
CA VAL A 396 -23.38 -11.26 -29.00
C VAL A 396 -24.76 -11.50 -28.36
N ALA A 397 -25.77 -11.86 -29.14
CA ALA A 397 -27.06 -12.28 -28.60
C ALA A 397 -27.01 -13.72 -28.03
N GLY A 398 -26.25 -14.63 -28.68
CA GLY A 398 -26.09 -16.01 -28.21
C GLY A 398 -25.16 -16.19 -26.99
N TYR A 399 -24.26 -15.23 -26.74
CA TYR A 399 -23.21 -15.36 -25.71
C TYR A 399 -23.60 -14.86 -24.31
N ARG A 400 -24.77 -14.21 -24.17
CA ARG A 400 -25.29 -13.77 -22.86
C ARG A 400 -25.77 -14.93 -21.99
N ALA A 401 -26.12 -16.07 -22.58
CA ALA A 401 -26.62 -17.24 -21.87
C ALA A 401 -25.53 -17.93 -21.04
N GLY A 402 -24.34 -18.16 -21.61
CA GLY A 402 -23.25 -18.91 -20.94
C GLY A 402 -22.56 -18.16 -19.79
N TRP A 403 -22.47 -16.82 -19.85
CA TRP A 403 -21.86 -16.02 -18.78
C TRP A 403 -22.70 -16.00 -17.49
N ASN A 404 -24.03 -16.06 -17.61
CA ASN A 404 -24.92 -16.12 -16.45
C ASN A 404 -24.91 -17.50 -15.76
N GLU A 405 -24.57 -18.56 -16.49
CA GLU A 405 -24.56 -19.93 -16.00
C GLU A 405 -23.30 -20.24 -15.17
N ILE A 406 -22.14 -19.71 -15.58
CA ILE A 406 -20.86 -19.83 -14.85
C ILE A 406 -20.88 -19.04 -13.53
N GLN A 407 -21.59 -17.91 -13.47
CA GLN A 407 -21.74 -17.16 -12.21
C GLN A 407 -22.67 -17.84 -11.19
N ARG A 408 -23.59 -18.69 -11.64
CA ARG A 408 -24.48 -19.45 -10.74
C ARG A 408 -23.77 -20.65 -10.12
N THR A 409 -22.97 -21.38 -10.89
CA THR A 409 -22.18 -22.52 -10.39
C THR A 409 -21.03 -22.09 -9.48
N ALA A 410 -20.46 -20.90 -9.66
CA ALA A 410 -19.44 -20.36 -8.75
C ALA A 410 -19.97 -19.85 -7.40
N LYS A 411 -21.30 -19.76 -7.22
CA LYS A 411 -21.95 -19.39 -5.94
C LYS A 411 -22.48 -20.59 -5.15
N SER A 412 -22.42 -21.80 -5.71
CA SER A 412 -22.92 -23.03 -5.07
C SER A 412 -21.81 -24.00 -4.66
N LEU A 413 -20.56 -23.51 -4.50
CA LEU A 413 -19.43 -24.26 -3.94
C LEU A 413 -18.77 -23.48 -2.80
#